data_AF-A0A7S9GHJ3-F1
#
_entry.id   AF-A0A7S9GHJ3-F1
#
_cell.length_a   1.000
_cell.length_b   1.000
_cell.length_c   1.000
_cell.angle_alpha   90.00
_cell.angle_beta   90.00
_cell.angle_gamma   90.00
#
_symmetry.space_group_name_H-M   'P 1'
#
loop_
_entity.id
_entity.type
_entity.pdbx_description
1 polymer ?
#
loop_
_entity_poly.entity_id
_entity_poly.type
_entity_poly.pdbx_seq_one_letter_code
_entity_poly.pdbx_strand_id
1 'polypeptide(L)' 'MKICSNFEITVTDRDEFEKLLLQIRWGDIVICELNKEQGEDLVEMKLYCNDALYNGREIKFPFAEFLEVMKVAKEELKRL' A
#
# COMPACT_ATOMS: atom_id res chain seq x y z
N MET A 1 1.04 -1.40 12.28
CA MET A 1 2.01 -1.97 11.33
C MET A 1 1.84 -3.47 11.32
N LYS A 2 1.67 -4.07 10.14
CA LYS A 2 1.55 -5.52 9.94
C LYS A 2 2.58 -5.95 8.90
N ILE A 3 3.31 -7.02 9.20
CA ILE A 3 4.37 -7.53 8.32
C ILE A 3 3.91 -8.85 7.72
N CYS A 4 3.99 -8.94 6.39
CA CYS A 4 3.64 -10.12 5.61
C CYS A 4 4.83 -10.42 4.69
N SER A 5 5.67 -11.41 5.05
CA SER A 5 6.98 -11.60 4.41
C SER A 5 7.84 -10.33 4.52
N ASN A 6 8.43 -9.84 3.42
CA ASN A 6 9.15 -8.55 3.41
C ASN A 6 8.25 -7.36 2.99
N PHE A 7 6.93 -7.56 2.93
CA PHE A 7 5.98 -6.46 2.79
C PHE A 7 5.58 -5.91 4.15
N GLU A 8 5.46 -4.60 4.21
CA GLU A 8 4.96 -3.88 5.37
C GLU A 8 3.66 -3.16 5.01
N ILE A 9 2.62 -3.38 5.81
CA ILE A 9 1.35 -2.66 5.72
C ILE A 9 1.26 -1.72 6.92
N THR A 10 1.15 -0.43 6.63
CA THR A 10 1.05 0.63 7.64
C THR A 10 -0.21 1.43 7.46
N VAL A 11 -0.79 1.88 8.56
CA VAL A 11 -1.82 2.93 8.55
C VAL A 11 -1.08 4.25 8.68
N THR A 12 -1.31 5.18 7.77
CA THR A 12 -0.71 6.52 7.78
C THR A 12 -1.81 7.56 7.66
N ASP A 13 -1.59 8.74 8.23
CA ASP A 13 -2.33 9.93 7.83
C ASP A 13 -1.66 10.56 6.60
N ARG A 14 -2.44 11.35 5.86
CA ARG A 14 -1.91 12.35 4.93
C ARG A 14 -2.34 13.71 5.45
N ASP A 15 -1.36 14.57 5.70
CA ASP A 15 -1.56 15.94 6.22
C ASP A 15 -2.54 16.78 5.37
N GLU A 16 -2.70 16.47 4.09
CA GLU A 16 -3.63 17.19 3.20
C GLU A 16 -5.08 16.70 3.26
N PHE A 17 -5.34 15.58 3.94
CA PHE A 17 -6.57 14.82 3.77
C PHE A 17 -7.32 14.49 5.06
N GLU A 18 -6.74 14.66 6.26
CA GLU A 18 -7.33 14.18 7.54
C GLU A 18 -7.85 12.73 7.46
N LYS A 19 -7.26 11.91 6.59
CA LYS A 19 -7.76 10.56 6.27
C LYS A 19 -6.69 9.53 6.49
N LEU A 20 -7.11 8.42 7.10
CA LEU A 20 -6.29 7.23 7.28
C LEU A 20 -6.21 6.48 5.96
N LEU A 21 -4.99 6.19 5.53
CA LEU A 21 -4.65 5.45 4.33
C LEU A 21 -3.93 4.16 4.76
N LEU A 22 -4.10 3.08 4.01
CA LEU A 22 -3.15 1.98 4.08
C LEU A 22 -2.01 2.22 3.11
N GLN A 23 -0.78 2.06 3.57
CA GLN A 23 0.41 2.12 2.75
C GLN A 23 1.11 0.77 2.75
N ILE A 24 1.42 0.26 1.57
CA ILE A 24 2.12 -1.01 1.36
C ILE A 24 3.53 -0.72 0.87
N ARG A 25 4.52 -1.22 1.62
CA ARG A 25 5.94 -1.09 1.33
C ARG A 25 6.59 -2.44 1.04
N TRP A 26 7.64 -2.42 0.23
CA TRP A 26 8.58 -3.53 0.05
C TRP A 26 9.99 -3.02 0.37
N GLY A 27 10.54 -3.42 1.52
CA GLY A 27 11.72 -2.76 2.07
C GLY A 27 11.45 -1.28 2.35
N ASP A 28 12.30 -0.40 1.84
CA ASP A 28 12.21 1.06 1.98
C ASP A 28 11.33 1.73 0.89
N ILE A 29 10.80 0.94 -0.04
CA ILE A 29 10.07 1.42 -1.21
C ILE A 29 8.56 1.36 -0.95
N VAL A 30 7.88 2.50 -1.07
CA VAL A 30 6.41 2.55 -1.09
C VAL A 30 5.93 2.06 -2.45
N ILE A 31 5.19 0.96 -2.47
CA ILE A 31 4.63 0.37 -3.69
C ILE A 31 3.31 1.04 -4.03
N CYS A 32 2.42 1.13 -3.03
CA CYS A 32 1.11 1.74 -3.21
C CYS A 32 0.51 2.25 -1.91
N GLU A 33 -0.48 3.10 -2.07
CA GLU A 33 -1.39 3.54 -1.02
C GLU A 33 -2.82 3.22 -1.41
N LEU A 34 -3.64 2.85 -0.43
CA LEU A 34 -5.04 2.47 -0.57
C LEU A 34 -5.91 3.36 0.31
N ASN A 35 -7.00 3.85 -0.26
CA ASN A 35 -8.03 4.62 0.43
C ASN A 35 -9.42 4.03 0.10
N LYS A 36 -10.28 3.82 1.11
CA LYS A 36 -11.63 3.28 0.95
C LYS A 36 -12.75 4.33 0.98
N GLU A 37 -12.43 5.60 0.81
CA GLU A 37 -13.42 6.67 0.88
C GLU A 37 -14.61 6.53 -0.07
N GLN A 38 -14.40 5.91 -1.24
CA GLN A 38 -15.49 5.69 -2.19
C GLN A 38 -16.26 4.39 -1.92
N GLY A 39 -15.97 3.69 -0.82
CA GLY A 39 -16.59 2.45 -0.40
C GLY A 39 -15.61 1.29 -0.28
N GLU A 40 -16.00 0.25 0.46
CA GLU A 40 -15.14 -0.92 0.74
C GLU A 40 -14.76 -1.74 -0.51
N ASP A 41 -15.59 -1.68 -1.56
CA ASP A 41 -15.36 -2.34 -2.84
C ASP A 41 -14.95 -1.37 -3.95
N LEU A 42 -14.85 -0.06 -3.65
CA LEU A 42 -14.34 0.97 -4.54
C LEU A 42 -13.16 1.68 -3.88
N VAL A 43 -12.05 0.94 -3.79
CA VAL A 43 -10.80 1.41 -3.19
C VAL A 43 -10.02 2.21 -4.23
N GLU A 44 -9.70 3.45 -3.89
CA GLU A 44 -8.72 4.23 -4.64
C GLU A 44 -7.32 3.69 -4.35
N MET A 45 -6.58 3.34 -5.40
CA MET A 45 -5.20 2.87 -5.31
C MET A 45 -4.27 3.84 -6.01
N LYS A 46 -3.30 4.36 -5.27
CA LYS A 46 -2.21 5.15 -5.83
C LYS A 46 -0.96 4.31 -5.92
N LEU A 47 -0.50 4.06 -7.14
CA LEU A 47 0.72 3.29 -7.44
C LEU A 47 1.92 4.23 -7.51
N TYR A 48 2.99 3.89 -6.79
CA TYR A 48 4.23 4.64 -6.77
C TYR A 48 5.29 3.90 -7.57
N CYS A 49 5.27 4.13 -8.89
CA CYS A 49 6.27 3.64 -9.83
C CYS A 49 7.08 4.79 -10.43
N ASN A 50 7.35 5.83 -9.65
CA ASN A 50 8.04 7.00 -10.17
C ASN A 50 9.54 6.71 -10.24
N ASP A 51 10.05 6.45 -11.45
CA ASP A 51 11.46 6.26 -11.74
C ASP A 51 12.33 7.39 -11.15
N ALA A 52 11.82 8.63 -11.08
CA ALA A 52 12.57 9.73 -10.47
C ALA A 52 12.72 9.58 -8.94
N LEU A 53 11.72 9.03 -8.25
CA LEU A 53 11.77 8.81 -6.79
C LEU A 53 12.70 7.65 -6.42
N TYR A 54 12.85 6.67 -7.31
CA TYR A 54 13.66 5.47 -7.07
C TYR A 54 14.89 5.37 -7.97
N ASN A 55 15.33 6.48 -8.58
CA ASN A 55 16.51 6.56 -9.46
C ASN A 55 16.51 5.51 -10.60
N GLY A 56 15.35 5.25 -11.21
CA GLY A 56 15.17 4.27 -12.29
C GLY A 56 15.38 2.82 -11.85
N ARG A 57 15.31 2.52 -10.55
CA ARG A 57 15.41 1.13 -10.06
C ARG A 57 14.16 0.34 -10.44
N GLU A 58 14.37 -0.77 -11.14
CA GLU A 58 13.34 -1.80 -11.28
C GLU A 58 13.00 -2.41 -9.91
N ILE A 59 11.75 -2.25 -9.49
CA ILE A 59 11.24 -2.86 -8.27
C ILE A 59 10.82 -4.29 -8.59
N LYS A 60 11.46 -5.28 -7.95
CA LYS A 60 11.13 -6.72 -8.09
C LYS A 60 10.70 -7.28 -6.75
N PHE A 61 9.53 -7.90 -6.72
CA PHE A 61 9.00 -8.60 -5.55
C PHE A 61 8.18 -9.83 -5.99
N PRO A 62 7.98 -10.81 -5.10
CA PRO A 62 7.21 -12.01 -5.43
C PRO A 62 5.72 -11.67 -5.65
N PHE A 63 5.24 -11.87 -6.88
CA PHE A 63 3.86 -11.49 -7.24
C PHE A 63 2.80 -12.27 -6.44
N ALA A 64 3.00 -13.57 -6.21
CA ALA A 64 2.07 -14.37 -5.42
C ALA A 64 1.94 -13.86 -3.98
N GLU A 65 3.04 -13.46 -3.35
CA GLU A 65 3.02 -12.87 -2.00
C GLU A 65 2.32 -11.51 -2.01
N PHE A 66 2.56 -10.70 -3.03
CA PHE A 66 1.86 -9.42 -3.17
C PHE A 66 0.33 -9.60 -3.24
N LEU A 67 -0.16 -10.62 -3.94
CA LEU A 67 -1.60 -10.92 -3.96
C LEU A 67 -2.15 -11.29 -2.58
N GLU A 68 -1.40 -12.04 -1.76
CA GLU A 68 -1.81 -12.34 -0.38
C GLU A 68 -1.78 -11.09 0.51
N VAL A 69 -0.77 -10.23 0.34
CA VAL A 69 -0.71 -8.92 1.01
C VAL A 69 -1.92 -8.07 0.67
N MET A 70 -2.36 -8.06 -0.58
CA MET A 70 -3.56 -7.33 -1.01
C MET A 70 -4.84 -7.86 -0.35
N LYS A 71 -4.96 -9.18 -0.14
CA LYS A 71 -6.09 -9.75 0.63
C LYS A 71 -6.07 -9.28 2.07
N VAL A 72 -4.89 -9.26 2.70
CA VAL A 72 -4.74 -8.75 4.07
C VAL A 72 -5.08 -7.25 4.11
N ALA A 73 -4.59 -6.46 3.17
CA ALA A 73 -4.87 -5.03 3.09
C ALA A 73 -6.37 -4.74 2.93
N LYS A 74 -7.11 -5.57 2.16
CA LYS A 74 -8.58 -5.45 2.08
C LYS A 74 -9.25 -5.63 3.45
N GLU A 75 -8.81 -6.60 4.24
CA GLU A 75 -9.37 -6.83 5.58
C GLU A 75 -8.97 -5.74 6.59
N GLU A 76 -7.78 -5.15 6.46
CA GLU A 76 -7.36 -4.01 7.28
C GLU A 76 -8.12 -2.74 6.89
N LEU A 77 -8.40 -2.50 5.59
CA LEU A 77 -9.19 -1.35 5.14
C LEU A 77 -10.58 -1.33 5.78
N LYS A 78 -11.24 -2.48 5.93
CA LYS A 78 -12.55 -2.58 6.62
C LYS A 78 -12.50 -2.08 8.07
N ARG A 79 -11.34 -2.08 8.70
CA ARG A 79 -11.14 -1.69 10.10
C ARG A 79 -10.76 -0.22 10.29
N LEU A 80 -10.37 0.47 9.21
CA LEU A 80 -10.15 1.92 9.19
C LEU A 80 -11.48 2.69 9.24
#